data_AF-A0ABD2MJE4-F1
#
_entry.id   AF-A0ABD2MJE4-F1
#
_cell.length_a   1.000
_cell.length_b   1.000
_cell.length_c   1.000
_cell.angle_alpha   90.00
_cell.angle_beta   90.00
_cell.angle_gamma   90.00
#
_symmetry.space_group_name_H-M   'P 1'
#
loop_
_entity.id
_entity.type
_entity.pdbx_description
1 polymer ?
#
loop_
_entity_poly.entity_id
_entity_poly.type
_entity_poly.pdbx_seq_one_letter_code
_entity_poly.pdbx_strand_id
1 'polypeptide(L)'
;MDTSFNIGALKIIHIPNNTIFSALPEEGPRISGGRRRYQVGDTVRVNCTAGRSKPAAALNWFINGEPADPTFLRGPEVIITGREGLETSILGLEFTVRHKHFKRGDMKLKCLATIATVYLKSNEESVEGERPLRASVLESRGTVAPAGSRADRVQ
;
A
#
# COMPACT_ATOMS: atom_id res chain seq x y z
N MET A 1 -5.70 5.26 31.41
CA MET A 1 -4.85 6.39 31.83
C MET A 1 -3.81 6.55 30.75
N ASP A 2 -3.92 7.60 29.94
CA ASP A 2 -3.04 7.89 28.80
C ASP A 2 -1.67 8.31 29.37
N THR A 3 -0.68 7.41 29.35
CA THR A 3 0.68 7.71 29.85
C THR A 3 1.58 8.15 28.70
N SER A 4 1.22 9.24 28.06
CA SER A 4 2.08 9.96 27.12
C SER A 4 2.97 10.95 27.88
N PHE A 5 4.29 10.83 27.72
CA PHE A 5 5.26 11.81 28.23
C PHE A 5 5.70 12.72 27.09
N ASN A 6 5.56 14.03 27.28
CA ASN A 6 6.05 15.04 26.34
C ASN A 6 7.50 15.39 26.70
N ILE A 7 8.45 14.94 25.87
CA ILE A 7 9.83 15.44 25.93
C ILE A 7 10.05 16.20 24.64
N GLY A 8 10.03 17.54 24.72
CA GLY A 8 10.30 18.40 23.57
C GLY A 8 9.48 18.02 22.33
N ALA A 9 8.17 18.29 22.38
CA ALA A 9 7.27 18.32 21.23
C ALA A 9 7.02 16.98 20.46
N LEU A 10 7.71 15.88 20.83
CA LEU A 10 7.48 14.55 20.27
C LEU A 10 6.45 13.74 21.06
N LYS A 11 5.51 13.08 20.36
CA LYS A 11 4.53 12.21 20.99
C LYS A 11 5.05 10.77 21.08
N ILE A 12 5.32 10.39 22.32
CA ILE A 12 5.81 9.08 22.71
C ILE A 12 4.63 8.20 23.14
N ILE A 13 4.52 6.99 22.57
CA ILE A 13 3.45 6.05 22.92
C ILE A 13 4.07 4.83 23.62
N HIS A 14 3.69 4.62 24.88
CA HIS A 14 4.04 3.43 25.66
C HIS A 14 2.99 2.33 25.45
N ILE A 15 3.43 1.15 24.98
CA ILE A 15 2.58 -0.03 24.84
C ILE A 15 2.83 -0.95 26.05
N PRO A 16 1.84 -1.21 26.91
CA PRO A 16 2.03 -2.08 28.07
C PRO A 16 2.42 -3.50 27.60
N ASN A 17 3.44 -4.08 28.23
CA ASN A 17 4.07 -5.38 27.95
C ASN A 17 4.88 -5.49 26.64
N ASN A 18 5.21 -4.39 25.98
CA ASN A 18 6.15 -4.39 24.84
C ASN A 18 7.29 -3.39 25.10
N THR A 19 8.54 -3.85 25.09
CA THR A 19 9.74 -3.00 25.20
C THR A 19 9.96 -2.11 23.96
N ILE A 20 9.08 -2.19 22.96
CA ILE A 20 9.11 -1.37 21.75
C ILE A 20 8.35 -0.06 21.98
N PHE A 21 9.12 1.01 22.13
CA PHE A 21 8.64 2.37 22.14
C PHE A 21 8.36 2.83 20.71
N SER A 22 7.11 3.24 20.43
CA SER A 22 6.78 3.91 19.17
C SER A 22 6.75 5.43 19.39
N ALA A 23 7.42 6.15 18.50
CA ALA A 23 7.46 7.61 18.53
C ALA A 23 6.92 8.14 17.21
N LEU A 24 5.95 9.04 17.30
CA LEU A 24 5.37 9.71 16.14
C LEU A 24 6.01 11.09 15.95
N PRO A 25 6.21 11.51 14.68
CA PRO A 25 6.67 12.86 14.40
C PRO A 25 5.58 13.87 14.78
N GLU A 26 5.99 15.05 15.21
CA GLU A 26 5.08 16.14 15.58
C GLU A 26 4.34 16.70 14.36
N GLU A 27 5.06 16.85 13.24
CA GLU A 27 4.56 17.41 12.00
C GLU A 27 4.57 16.38 10.86
N GLY A 28 3.77 16.66 9.84
CA GLY A 28 3.78 15.88 8.59
C GLY A 28 5.11 16.02 7.82
N PRO A 29 5.31 15.18 6.79
CA PRO A 29 6.53 15.24 5.99
C PRO A 29 6.61 16.56 5.20
N ARG A 30 7.82 17.12 5.12
CA ARG A 30 8.08 18.39 4.43
C ARG A 30 8.77 18.16 3.10
N ILE A 31 8.28 18.84 2.06
CA ILE A 31 8.90 18.89 0.74
C ILE A 31 9.84 20.10 0.66
N SER A 32 11.05 19.89 0.16
CA SER A 32 12.08 20.92 -0.03
C SER A 32 12.75 20.83 -1.41
N GLY A 33 13.42 21.90 -1.85
CA GLY A 33 14.09 21.97 -3.16
C GLY A 33 13.18 22.33 -4.35
N GLY A 34 11.86 22.45 -4.12
CA GLY A 34 10.90 22.77 -5.17
C GLY A 34 10.94 24.22 -5.64
N ARG A 35 10.61 24.44 -6.92
CA ARG A 35 10.40 25.76 -7.52
C ARG A 35 8.91 26.10 -7.60
N ARG A 36 8.59 27.40 -7.58
CA ARG A 36 7.20 27.90 -7.74
C ARG A 36 6.61 27.62 -9.12
N ARG A 37 7.45 27.51 -10.14
CA ARG A 37 7.03 27.28 -11.53
C ARG A 37 8.06 26.38 -12.21
N TYR A 38 7.56 25.44 -13.02
CA TYR A 38 8.33 24.57 -13.88
C TYR A 38 7.81 24.67 -15.32
N GLN A 39 8.70 24.48 -16.28
CA GLN A 39 8.41 24.37 -17.70
C GLN A 39 8.74 22.96 -18.21
N VAL A 40 8.21 22.61 -19.37
CA VAL A 40 8.60 21.35 -20.04
C VAL A 40 10.10 21.39 -20.35
N GLY A 41 10.80 20.31 -20.03
CA GLY A 41 12.26 20.23 -20.14
C GLY A 41 13.01 20.54 -18.84
N ASP A 42 12.37 21.20 -17.86
CA ASP A 42 12.99 21.42 -16.56
C ASP A 42 13.24 20.10 -15.82
N THR A 43 14.26 20.08 -14.98
CA THR A 43 14.49 18.99 -14.03
C THR A 43 13.90 19.35 -12.68
N VAL A 44 12.95 18.54 -12.21
CA VAL A 44 12.50 18.56 -10.83
C VAL A 44 13.51 17.77 -10.02
N ARG A 45 14.01 18.36 -8.92
CA ARG A 45 14.83 17.68 -7.92
C ARG A 45 14.40 18.17 -6.54
N VAL A 46 13.62 17.35 -5.85
CA VAL A 46 13.03 17.71 -4.55
C VAL A 46 13.20 16.58 -3.55
N ASN A 47 13.26 16.94 -2.28
CA ASN A 47 13.36 15.97 -1.18
C ASN A 47 12.13 16.05 -0.30
N CYS A 48 11.61 14.89 0.07
CA CYS A 48 10.64 14.75 1.14
C CYS A 48 11.35 14.27 2.39
N THR A 49 11.18 14.98 3.50
CA THR A 49 11.79 14.65 4.80
C THR A 49 10.67 14.42 5.82
N ALA A 50 10.62 13.22 6.41
CA ALA A 50 9.74 12.94 7.54
C ALA A 50 10.36 13.46 8.85
N GLY A 51 9.52 13.86 9.80
CA GLY A 51 9.97 14.13 11.16
C GLY A 51 10.58 12.89 11.82
N ARG A 52 11.28 13.11 12.95
CA ARG A 52 11.90 12.04 13.74
C ARG A 52 10.83 11.10 14.28
N SER A 53 10.93 9.81 13.99
CA SER A 53 9.99 8.79 14.44
C SER A 53 10.71 7.48 14.80
N LYS A 54 10.00 6.55 15.42
CA LYS A 54 10.51 5.19 15.61
C LYS A 54 9.39 4.17 15.41
N PRO A 55 9.47 3.30 14.39
CA PRO A 55 10.52 3.22 13.36
C PRO A 55 10.46 4.42 12.38
N ALA A 56 11.43 4.53 11.48
CA ALA A 56 11.44 5.49 10.39
C ALA A 56 10.14 5.41 9.58
N ALA A 57 9.58 6.57 9.24
CA ALA A 57 8.41 6.62 8.38
C ALA A 57 8.76 6.15 6.96
N ALA A 58 7.90 5.31 6.37
CA ALA A 58 7.96 4.97 4.96
C ALA A 58 7.43 6.15 4.14
N LEU A 59 8.21 6.60 3.17
CA LEU A 59 7.88 7.74 2.32
C LEU A 59 7.42 7.29 0.94
N ASN A 60 6.39 7.94 0.41
CA ASN A 60 5.86 7.69 -0.93
C ASN A 60 5.60 9.01 -1.66
N TRP A 61 5.99 9.07 -2.93
CA TRP A 61 5.76 10.22 -3.79
C TRP A 61 4.58 9.99 -4.73
N PHE A 62 3.80 11.04 -4.95
CA PHE A 62 2.71 11.07 -5.91
C PHE A 62 2.81 12.30 -6.81
N ILE A 63 2.58 12.09 -8.11
CA ILE A 63 2.52 13.15 -9.12
C ILE A 63 1.07 13.20 -9.63
N ASN A 64 0.38 14.31 -9.38
CA ASN A 64 -1.03 14.51 -9.73
C ASN A 64 -1.98 13.42 -9.21
N GLY A 65 -1.72 12.93 -8.00
CA GLY A 65 -2.51 11.90 -7.32
C GLY A 65 -2.08 10.46 -7.62
N GLU A 66 -1.27 10.24 -8.65
CA GLU A 66 -0.78 8.91 -9.03
C GLU A 66 0.57 8.61 -8.37
N PRO A 67 0.86 7.37 -7.98
CA PRO A 67 2.18 6.98 -7.49
C PRO A 67 3.27 7.38 -8.49
N ALA A 68 4.36 7.98 -7.99
CA ALA A 68 5.50 8.32 -8.81
C ALA A 68 6.17 7.05 -9.34
N ASP A 69 6.71 7.13 -10.55
CA ASP A 69 7.51 6.05 -11.12
C ASP A 69 8.74 5.78 -10.22
N PRO A 70 9.02 4.51 -9.85
CA PRO A 70 10.17 4.16 -9.01
C PRO A 70 11.50 4.65 -9.58
N THR A 71 11.63 4.77 -10.91
CA THR A 71 12.85 5.28 -11.57
C THR A 71 13.13 6.75 -11.27
N PHE A 72 12.13 7.51 -10.78
CA PHE A 72 12.28 8.90 -10.35
C PHE A 72 12.73 9.02 -8.89
N LEU A 73 12.70 7.94 -8.12
CA LEU A 73 12.98 7.97 -6.68
C LEU A 73 14.48 7.91 -6.41
N ARG A 74 14.94 8.61 -5.38
CA ARG A 74 16.32 8.61 -4.91
C ARG A 74 16.35 8.39 -3.39
N GLY A 75 17.08 7.37 -2.95
CA GLY A 75 17.04 6.89 -1.56
C GLY A 75 16.11 5.66 -1.41
N PRO A 76 15.46 5.46 -0.24
CA PRO A 76 15.41 6.36 0.91
C PRO A 76 16.73 6.38 1.72
N GLU A 77 16.97 7.49 2.39
CA GLU A 77 18.02 7.63 3.40
C GLU A 77 17.36 7.69 4.79
N VAL A 78 17.97 7.03 5.78
CA VAL A 78 17.50 7.04 7.17
C VAL A 78 18.63 7.54 8.07
N ILE A 79 18.36 8.62 8.79
CA ILE A 79 19.31 9.26 9.70
C ILE A 79 18.86 9.02 11.13
N ILE A 80 19.71 8.40 11.94
CA ILE A 80 19.43 8.11 13.35
C ILE A 80 19.99 9.25 14.21
N THR A 81 19.17 9.79 15.11
CA THR A 81 19.52 10.97 15.92
C THR A 81 19.09 10.85 17.39
N GLY A 82 19.94 11.33 18.29
CA GLY A 82 19.68 11.39 19.74
C GLY A 82 19.84 10.05 20.45
N ARG A 83 19.79 10.07 21.78
CA ARG A 83 19.98 8.88 22.63
C ARG A 83 18.87 7.84 22.49
N GLU A 84 17.66 8.31 22.19
CA GLU A 84 16.48 7.47 21.94
C GLU A 84 16.59 6.67 20.62
N GLY A 85 17.55 7.03 19.76
CA GLY A 85 17.72 6.46 18.42
C GLY A 85 16.48 6.69 17.55
N LEU A 86 16.00 7.93 17.47
CA LEU A 86 14.89 8.28 16.57
C LEU A 86 15.41 8.44 15.15
N GLU A 87 14.56 8.11 14.20
CA GLU A 87 14.92 7.94 12.80
C GLU A 87 14.20 8.99 11.96
N THR A 88 14.96 9.69 11.12
CA THR A 88 14.44 10.62 10.11
C THR A 88 14.62 9.98 8.74
N SER A 89 13.54 9.82 7.98
CA SER A 89 13.60 9.32 6.62
C SER A 89 13.56 10.45 5.59
N ILE A 90 14.32 10.29 4.52
CA ILE A 90 14.37 11.22 3.38
C ILE A 90 14.20 10.44 2.09
N LEU A 91 13.31 10.91 1.20
CA LEU A 91 13.10 10.34 -0.13
C LEU A 91 13.14 11.45 -1.18
N GLY A 92 14.10 11.37 -2.08
CA GLY A 92 14.24 12.27 -3.21
C GLY A 92 13.33 11.88 -4.37
N LEU A 93 12.89 12.90 -5.12
CA LEU A 93 12.16 12.76 -6.37
C LEU A 93 12.89 13.59 -7.45
N GLU A 94 13.31 12.92 -8.51
CA GLU A 94 14.04 13.52 -9.61
C GLU A 94 13.55 13.04 -10.99
N PHE A 95 13.08 13.98 -11.82
CA PHE A 95 12.63 13.67 -13.19
C PHE A 95 12.62 14.92 -14.08
N THR A 96 12.65 14.70 -15.39
CA THR A 96 12.45 15.76 -16.40
C THR A 96 10.97 15.98 -16.66
N VAL A 97 10.53 17.24 -16.56
CA VAL A 97 9.13 17.65 -16.78
C VAL A 97 8.75 17.45 -18.25
N ARG A 98 7.59 16.85 -18.47
CA ARG A 98 7.00 16.58 -19.78
C ARG A 98 5.56 17.09 -19.79
N HIS A 99 5.00 17.31 -20.97
CA HIS A 99 3.61 17.77 -21.13
C HIS A 99 2.60 16.93 -20.31
N LYS A 100 2.77 15.60 -20.27
CA LYS A 100 1.91 14.68 -19.51
C LYS A 100 1.87 14.93 -18.00
N HIS A 101 2.85 15.63 -17.43
CA HIS A 101 2.91 15.92 -16.00
C HIS A 101 2.07 17.15 -15.61
N PHE A 102 1.56 17.92 -16.57
CA PHE A 102 0.64 19.02 -16.29
C PHE A 102 -0.80 18.56 -16.50
N LYS A 103 -1.63 18.67 -15.47
CA LYS A 103 -3.09 18.50 -15.57
C LYS A 103 -3.72 19.88 -15.38
N ARG A 104 -4.47 20.39 -16.37
CA ARG A 104 -5.11 21.73 -16.32
C ARG A 104 -4.11 22.89 -16.06
N GLY A 105 -2.86 22.73 -16.51
CA GLY A 105 -1.83 23.75 -16.40
C GLY A 105 -0.99 23.71 -15.12
N ASP A 106 -1.31 22.82 -14.17
CA ASP A 106 -0.55 22.64 -12.94
C ASP A 106 -0.02 21.21 -12.77
N MET A 107 1.06 21.09 -12.01
CA MET A 107 1.68 19.82 -11.62
C MET A 107 1.73 19.77 -10.09
N LYS A 108 1.07 18.77 -9.50
CA LYS A 108 0.99 18.60 -8.05
C LYS A 108 1.92 17.49 -7.59
N LEU A 109 2.81 17.82 -6.68
CA LEU A 109 3.65 16.85 -5.99
C LEU A 109 3.10 16.64 -4.58
N LYS A 110 2.90 15.39 -4.18
CA LYS A 110 2.48 15.04 -2.82
C LYS A 110 3.44 13.99 -2.28
N CYS A 111 3.90 14.21 -1.06
CA CYS A 111 4.60 13.20 -0.29
C CYS A 111 3.70 12.65 0.81
N LEU A 112 3.74 11.34 1.02
CA LEU A 112 3.02 10.64 2.08
C LEU A 112 4.04 9.93 2.98
N ALA A 113 3.91 10.13 4.29
CA ALA A 113 4.67 9.41 5.29
C ALA A 113 3.74 8.44 6.03
N THR A 114 4.13 7.18 6.17
CA THR A 114 3.37 6.16 6.90
C THR A 114 4.25 5.47 7.94
N ILE A 115 3.71 5.19 9.12
CA ILE A 115 4.39 4.49 10.21
C ILE A 115 3.53 3.28 10.58
N ALA A 116 4.01 2.08 10.26
CA ALA A 116 3.21 0.85 10.31
C ALA A 116 3.02 0.27 11.73
N THR A 117 3.62 0.85 12.77
CA THR A 117 3.80 0.17 14.06
C THR A 117 2.81 0.54 15.15
N VAL A 118 1.87 1.46 14.91
CA VAL A 118 0.96 1.86 16.00
C VAL A 118 -0.20 0.87 16.17
N TYR A 119 -0.80 0.36 15.07
CA TYR A 119 -1.82 -0.69 15.03
C TYR A 119 -2.39 -0.79 13.60
N LEU A 120 -2.24 -1.93 12.92
CA LEU A 120 -2.95 -2.21 11.66
C LEU A 120 -3.80 -3.47 11.85
N LYS A 121 -5.10 -3.30 12.08
CA LYS A 121 -6.05 -4.40 12.23
C LYS A 121 -7.12 -4.32 11.16
N SER A 122 -7.32 -5.43 10.45
CA SER A 122 -8.46 -5.67 9.57
C SER A 122 -9.26 -6.85 10.11
N ASN A 123 -10.57 -6.87 9.86
CA ASN A 123 -11.41 -8.05 10.06
C ASN A 123 -12.29 -8.20 8.82
N GLU A 124 -12.49 -9.43 8.36
CA GLU A 124 -13.28 -9.75 7.17
C GLU A 124 -14.06 -11.04 7.45
N GLU A 125 -15.39 -10.99 7.30
CA GLU A 125 -16.30 -12.11 7.53
C GLU A 125 -17.06 -12.37 6.24
N SER A 126 -17.05 -13.62 5.77
CA SER A 126 -17.83 -14.06 4.62
C SER A 126 -18.89 -15.07 5.07
N VAL A 127 -20.16 -14.80 4.75
CA VAL A 127 -21.30 -15.66 5.11
C VAL A 127 -21.78 -16.37 3.84
N GLU A 128 -21.83 -17.71 3.85
CA GLU A 128 -22.47 -18.48 2.77
C GLU A 128 -23.99 -18.29 2.81
N GLY A 129 -24.60 -17.94 1.67
CA GLY A 129 -26.07 -18.00 1.52
C GLY A 129 -26.57 -19.44 1.47
N GLU A 130 -27.85 -19.65 1.81
CA GLU A 130 -28.49 -20.97 1.80
C GLU A 130 -28.28 -21.69 0.46
N ARG A 131 -27.69 -22.89 0.49
CA ARG A 131 -27.50 -23.70 -0.73
C ARG A 131 -28.87 -24.16 -1.23
N PRO A 132 -29.25 -23.88 -2.49
CA PRO A 132 -30.46 -24.47 -3.06
C PRO A 132 -30.34 -25.98 -2.99
N LEU A 133 -31.34 -26.65 -2.40
CA LEU A 133 -31.44 -28.10 -2.46
C LEU A 133 -31.42 -28.51 -3.94
N ARG A 134 -30.36 -29.19 -4.37
CA ARG A 134 -30.31 -29.76 -5.71
C ARG A 134 -31.47 -30.74 -5.83
N ALA A 135 -32.50 -30.38 -6.60
CA ALA A 135 -33.53 -31.32 -6.99
C ALA A 135 -32.85 -32.52 -7.67
N SER A 136 -33.10 -33.72 -7.18
CA SER A 136 -32.56 -34.95 -7.75
C SER A 136 -32.98 -35.04 -9.22
N VAL A 137 -32.01 -34.94 -10.13
CA VAL A 137 -32.23 -35.25 -11.55
C VAL A 137 -32.56 -36.75 -11.63
N LEU A 138 -33.79 -37.09 -11.97
CA LEU A 138 -34.18 -38.45 -12.31
C LEU A 138 -33.42 -38.84 -13.59
N GLU A 139 -32.42 -39.70 -13.48
CA GLU A 139 -31.70 -40.23 -14.65
C GLU A 139 -32.58 -41.31 -15.33
N SER A 140 -33.20 -40.94 -16.43
CA SER A 140 -33.89 -41.88 -17.33
C SER A 140 -32.85 -42.63 -18.16
N ARG A 141 -32.61 -43.92 -17.86
CA ARG A 141 -31.82 -44.80 -18.72
C ARG A 141 -32.60 -45.13 -20.00
N GLY A 142 -32.22 -44.54 -21.13
CA GLY A 142 -32.38 -45.14 -22.47
C GLY A 142 -31.36 -46.26 -22.69
N THR A 143 -31.41 -47.18 -23.68
CA THR A 143 -32.22 -47.37 -24.89
C THR A 143 -31.77 -48.70 -25.57
N VAL A 144 -32.73 -49.47 -26.13
CA VAL A 144 -32.73 -50.12 -27.50
C VAL A 144 -32.04 -51.48 -27.80
N ALA A 145 -32.90 -52.50 -28.08
CA ALA A 145 -33.05 -53.47 -29.21
C ALA A 145 -31.89 -54.42 -29.69
N PRO A 146 -32.10 -55.47 -30.55
CA PRO A 146 -33.30 -55.92 -31.30
C PRO A 146 -33.57 -57.47 -31.34
N ALA A 147 -34.50 -57.83 -32.24
CA ALA A 147 -35.19 -59.08 -32.54
C ALA A 147 -34.38 -60.40 -32.71
N GLY A 148 -35.01 -61.50 -32.26
CA GLY A 148 -35.52 -62.54 -33.17
C GLY A 148 -34.56 -63.51 -33.89
N SER A 149 -34.69 -64.78 -33.49
CA SER A 149 -34.62 -66.02 -34.29
C SER A 149 -33.28 -66.78 -34.44
N ARG A 150 -33.37 -68.05 -34.01
CA ARG A 150 -32.45 -69.18 -34.15
C ARG A 150 -32.19 -69.55 -35.61
N ALA A 151 -31.00 -70.08 -35.88
CA ALA A 151 -30.82 -71.36 -36.59
C ALA A 151 -29.43 -71.93 -36.28
N ASP A 152 -29.43 -73.18 -35.83
CA ASP A 152 -28.27 -74.04 -35.63
C ASP A 152 -28.06 -74.84 -36.93
N ARG A 153 -26.81 -74.99 -37.40
CA ARG A 153 -26.50 -75.87 -38.55
C ARG A 153 -25.13 -76.51 -38.40
N VAL A 154 -25.12 -77.84 -38.35
CA VAL A 154 -23.97 -78.69 -38.67
C VAL A 154 -24.30 -79.41 -39.99
N GLN A 155 -23.39 -79.26 -40.96
CA GLN A 155 -23.29 -79.87 -42.30
C GLN A 155 -24.22 -79.40 -43.44
#